data_AF-A0A7V3WKF6-F1
#
_entry.id   AF-A0A7V3WKF6-F1
#
_cell.length_a   1.000
_cell.length_b   1.000
_cell.length_c   1.000
_cell.angle_alpha   90.00
_cell.angle_beta   90.00
_cell.angle_gamma   90.00
#
_symmetry.space_group_name_H-M   'P 1'
#
loop_
_entity.id
_entity.type
_entity.pdbx_description
1 polymer ?
#
loop_
_entity_poly.entity_id
_entity_poly.type
_entity_poly.pdbx_seq_one_letter_code
_entity_poly.pdbx_strand_id
1 'polypeptide(L)'
;MRKTNSFLKKSGKRVFSKACRHVLAVMILILVTFTAAFPVSAEPAESSIVNVRNSVVRVVSVVSDTEASIGSGFAIGLKEPIRYIITNWHVVEANPNNIQVWRSRDHFFKAKVKISLPATDLAVLELEKLMYTVPPVKFAKIDTVNDGDKVFAFGYPMASDVFSQTSSAEAEDVTITDGIISSTNKTTTIIQGTSPVNIFQTNAQINKGNSGGPLVNEAGEVIGINAFGVIGAEGVYGAIKANELLKVLDQEGIKYIIAGAEDVAVSAQTSTANTPQATAQPAAAQATPAAQATPAAQAASQTENEKKDVNKEDSFPKAIIIAAVAGGAVLLIVIIILVIVLSSKGSKNKPAVNNVPQPQPQNRPPVQSQPTQYRPSQPAQSPGSKASLSGLSGYFSGNTVELGKEPVVIGRDPRMCQVVFPEDTADISRKHCTLKYDADSQVFILEDCSSANGTYLASGEKLAPAKAYYLKPGDKFYLSHSNNMFEVRLERA
;
A
#
# COMPACT_ATOMS: atom_id res chain seq x y z
N MET A 1 -94.35 -14.67 -36.55
CA MET A 1 -94.72 -14.74 -35.10
C MET A 1 -93.49 -15.21 -34.32
N ARG A 2 -93.30 -14.76 -33.06
CA ARG A 2 -92.30 -15.22 -32.04
C ARG A 2 -90.81 -15.16 -32.47
N LYS A 3 -89.90 -14.40 -31.84
CA LYS A 3 -89.37 -14.36 -30.44
C LYS A 3 -88.48 -15.54 -30.04
N THR A 4 -87.46 -15.19 -29.24
CA THR A 4 -86.30 -15.96 -28.69
C THR A 4 -85.16 -16.21 -29.70
N ASN A 5 -83.87 -16.23 -29.33
CA ASN A 5 -83.21 -16.11 -28.01
C ASN A 5 -82.24 -14.91 -27.94
N SER A 6 -82.18 -14.20 -26.80
CA SER A 6 -81.21 -13.11 -26.57
C SER A 6 -80.66 -13.09 -25.13
N PHE A 7 -80.20 -14.23 -24.62
CA PHE A 7 -79.78 -14.34 -23.22
C PHE A 7 -78.59 -15.30 -23.02
N LEU A 8 -77.34 -14.85 -23.28
CA LEU A 8 -76.09 -15.52 -22.83
C LEU A 8 -74.76 -14.76 -23.12
N LYS A 9 -74.68 -13.42 -23.05
CA LYS A 9 -73.39 -12.70 -23.30
C LYS A 9 -73.12 -11.37 -22.56
N LYS A 10 -73.61 -11.20 -21.32
CA LYS A 10 -73.36 -9.95 -20.53
C LYS A 10 -72.81 -10.09 -19.10
N SER A 11 -72.66 -11.30 -18.54
CA SER A 11 -72.17 -11.47 -17.16
C SER A 11 -70.63 -11.37 -17.03
N GLY A 12 -69.88 -12.27 -17.70
CA GLY A 12 -68.45 -12.49 -17.41
C GLY A 12 -67.52 -11.27 -17.51
N LYS A 13 -67.77 -10.33 -18.44
CA LYS A 13 -66.89 -9.17 -18.64
C LYS A 13 -66.85 -8.19 -17.45
N ARG A 14 -67.88 -8.13 -16.59
CA ARG A 14 -67.89 -7.22 -15.43
C ARG A 14 -67.15 -7.79 -14.21
N VAL A 15 -67.18 -9.11 -14.01
CA VAL A 15 -66.52 -9.77 -12.86
C VAL A 15 -65.00 -9.74 -13.04
N PHE A 16 -64.51 -10.09 -14.23
CA PHE A 16 -63.07 -10.12 -14.55
C PHE A 16 -62.41 -8.74 -14.38
N SER A 17 -63.11 -7.66 -14.76
CA SER A 17 -62.66 -6.28 -14.57
C SER A 17 -62.51 -5.90 -13.08
N LYS A 18 -63.41 -6.35 -12.20
CA LYS A 18 -63.28 -6.10 -10.75
C LYS A 18 -62.10 -6.87 -10.17
N ALA A 19 -61.95 -8.16 -10.46
CA ALA A 19 -60.84 -8.98 -9.97
C ALA A 19 -59.48 -8.39 -10.38
N CYS A 20 -59.30 -8.05 -11.67
CA CYS A 20 -58.08 -7.44 -12.18
C CYS A 20 -57.72 -6.12 -11.46
N ARG A 21 -58.71 -5.27 -11.15
CA ARG A 21 -58.49 -4.02 -10.39
C ARG A 21 -58.09 -4.26 -8.92
N HIS A 22 -58.54 -5.35 -8.29
CA HIS A 22 -58.12 -5.69 -6.93
C HIS A 22 -56.70 -6.26 -6.91
N VAL A 23 -56.36 -7.13 -7.87
CA VAL A 23 -54.98 -7.63 -8.04
C VAL A 23 -54.01 -6.46 -8.30
N LEU A 24 -54.37 -5.53 -9.19
CA LEU A 24 -53.54 -4.35 -9.45
C LEU A 24 -53.39 -3.45 -8.21
N ALA A 25 -54.47 -3.22 -7.45
CA ALA A 25 -54.40 -2.45 -6.21
C ALA A 25 -53.52 -3.11 -5.14
N VAL A 26 -53.59 -4.44 -4.99
CA VAL A 26 -52.73 -5.20 -4.07
C VAL A 26 -51.26 -5.16 -4.53
N MET A 27 -50.98 -5.31 -5.82
CA MET A 27 -49.61 -5.20 -6.36
C MET A 27 -49.02 -3.79 -6.14
N ILE A 28 -49.82 -2.73 -6.33
CA ILE A 28 -49.39 -1.35 -6.04
C ILE A 28 -49.18 -1.15 -4.53
N LEU A 29 -50.06 -1.66 -3.68
CA LEU A 29 -49.92 -1.56 -2.22
C LEU A 29 -48.64 -2.26 -1.74
N ILE A 30 -48.37 -3.48 -2.23
CA ILE A 30 -47.13 -4.22 -1.94
C ILE A 30 -45.90 -3.40 -2.38
N LEU A 31 -45.92 -2.87 -3.61
CA LEU A 31 -44.82 -2.06 -4.15
C LEU A 31 -44.56 -0.80 -3.29
N VAL A 32 -45.62 -0.09 -2.87
CA VAL A 32 -45.52 1.10 -2.00
C VAL A 32 -44.99 0.73 -0.61
N THR A 33 -45.44 -0.38 -0.02
CA THR A 33 -44.87 -0.86 1.25
C THR A 33 -43.41 -1.28 1.12
N PHE A 34 -42.98 -1.80 -0.04
CA PHE A 34 -41.59 -2.17 -0.30
C PHE A 34 -40.68 -0.95 -0.43
N THR A 35 -41.18 0.17 -0.97
CA THR A 35 -40.42 1.43 -1.02
C THR A 35 -40.31 2.17 0.31
N ALA A 36 -41.13 1.83 1.31
CA ALA A 36 -41.22 2.57 2.58
C ALA A 36 -40.40 1.95 3.74
N ALA A 37 -39.71 0.83 3.52
CA ALA A 37 -39.10 0.02 4.57
C ALA A 37 -37.57 -0.19 4.43
N PHE A 38 -36.92 0.53 3.52
CA PHE A 38 -35.46 0.65 3.53
C PHE A 38 -35.07 1.85 4.40
N PRO A 39 -34.59 1.66 5.64
CA PRO A 39 -33.88 2.74 6.30
C PRO A 39 -32.68 3.10 5.44
N VAL A 40 -32.49 4.39 5.17
CA VAL A 40 -31.18 4.89 4.71
C VAL A 40 -30.25 4.73 5.90
N SER A 41 -29.60 3.57 6.00
CA SER A 41 -28.49 3.40 6.92
C SER A 41 -27.43 4.39 6.50
N ALA A 42 -27.09 5.34 7.37
CA ALA A 42 -25.76 5.90 7.32
C ALA A 42 -24.80 4.72 7.41
N GLU A 43 -23.83 4.64 6.51
CA GLU A 43 -22.73 3.70 6.70
C GLU A 43 -21.95 4.16 7.94
N PRO A 44 -21.48 3.23 8.81
CA PRO A 44 -20.58 3.59 9.89
C PRO A 44 -19.26 4.13 9.31
N ALA A 45 -18.57 4.99 10.05
CA ALA A 45 -17.33 5.66 9.60
C ALA A 45 -16.19 4.70 9.20
N GLU A 46 -16.28 3.43 9.56
CA GLU A 46 -15.43 2.36 9.02
C GLU A 46 -15.47 2.31 7.48
N SER A 47 -16.60 2.62 6.83
CA SER A 47 -16.68 2.59 5.35
C SER A 47 -15.86 3.70 4.69
N SER A 48 -15.82 4.92 5.25
CA SER A 48 -15.01 6.01 4.68
C SER A 48 -13.52 5.74 4.82
N ILE A 49 -13.07 5.21 5.97
CA ILE A 49 -11.66 4.87 6.20
C ILE A 49 -11.25 3.69 5.30
N VAL A 50 -12.03 2.60 5.28
CA VAL A 50 -11.70 1.44 4.44
C VAL A 50 -11.75 1.78 2.95
N ASN A 51 -12.58 2.74 2.51
CA ASN A 51 -12.58 3.17 1.11
C ASN A 51 -11.28 3.90 0.68
N VAL A 52 -10.50 4.49 1.58
CA VAL A 52 -9.19 5.10 1.25
C VAL A 52 -8.24 4.08 0.61
N ARG A 53 -8.29 2.81 1.04
CA ARG A 53 -7.53 1.70 0.47
C ARG A 53 -7.64 1.63 -1.06
N ASN A 54 -8.83 1.88 -1.61
CA ASN A 54 -9.09 1.82 -3.05
C ASN A 54 -8.45 2.96 -3.84
N SER A 55 -7.98 4.02 -3.17
CA SER A 55 -7.22 5.14 -3.74
C SER A 55 -5.70 4.93 -3.70
N VAL A 56 -5.21 3.89 -3.00
CA VAL A 56 -3.78 3.66 -2.74
C VAL A 56 -3.20 2.65 -3.74
N VAL A 57 -2.06 3.00 -4.32
CA VAL A 57 -1.36 2.26 -5.39
C VAL A 57 0.08 1.95 -4.99
N ARG A 58 0.65 0.84 -5.47
CA ARG A 58 2.09 0.57 -5.28
C ARG A 58 2.86 1.32 -6.37
N VAL A 59 3.91 2.02 -5.99
CA VAL A 59 4.81 2.73 -6.91
C VAL A 59 6.11 1.94 -6.99
N VAL A 60 6.55 1.64 -8.22
CA VAL A 60 7.77 0.86 -8.51
C VAL A 60 8.62 1.64 -9.49
N SER A 61 9.84 2.01 -9.07
CA SER A 61 10.86 2.67 -9.89
C SER A 61 11.87 1.64 -10.34
N VAL A 62 11.71 1.13 -11.57
CA VAL A 62 12.43 -0.04 -12.07
C VAL A 62 13.82 0.36 -12.59
N VAL A 63 14.87 -0.05 -11.87
CA VAL A 63 16.28 0.20 -12.21
C VAL A 63 16.78 -0.85 -13.21
N SER A 64 16.48 -2.13 -12.94
CA SER A 64 16.79 -3.27 -13.82
C SER A 64 15.75 -4.39 -13.65
N ASP A 65 15.88 -5.48 -14.42
CA ASP A 65 14.99 -6.66 -14.32
C ASP A 65 15.02 -7.35 -12.95
N THR A 66 15.97 -6.99 -12.08
CA THR A 66 16.12 -7.54 -10.72
C THR A 66 16.19 -6.48 -9.62
N GLU A 67 16.00 -5.19 -9.96
CA GLU A 67 16.22 -4.07 -9.02
C GLU A 67 15.20 -2.95 -9.21
N ALA A 68 14.55 -2.52 -8.13
CA ALA A 68 13.64 -1.39 -8.12
C ALA A 68 13.58 -0.72 -6.74
N SER A 69 13.37 0.61 -6.72
CA SER A 69 12.85 1.28 -5.51
C SER A 69 11.33 1.09 -5.48
N ILE A 70 10.79 0.78 -4.30
CA ILE A 70 9.40 0.36 -4.12
C ILE A 70 8.79 1.11 -2.95
N GLY A 71 7.61 1.70 -3.18
CA GLY A 71 6.86 2.43 -2.17
C GLY A 71 5.37 2.45 -2.49
N SER A 72 4.68 3.36 -1.83
CA SER A 72 3.25 3.60 -1.99
C SER A 72 3.00 4.94 -2.65
N GLY A 73 1.79 5.11 -3.18
CA GLY A 73 1.28 6.38 -3.63
C GLY A 73 -0.24 6.39 -3.56
N PHE A 74 -0.86 7.54 -3.84
CA PHE A 74 -2.32 7.65 -3.83
C PHE A 74 -2.86 8.57 -4.92
N ALA A 75 -4.06 8.25 -5.40
CA ALA A 75 -4.74 8.94 -6.49
C ALA A 75 -5.28 10.31 -6.07
N ILE A 76 -5.05 11.33 -6.90
CA ILE A 76 -5.65 12.66 -6.75
C ILE A 76 -6.36 13.11 -8.04
N GLY A 77 -7.37 13.96 -7.86
CA GLY A 77 -8.23 14.49 -8.91
C GLY A 77 -9.51 15.09 -8.32
N LEU A 78 -10.38 15.63 -9.17
CA LEU A 78 -11.75 16.01 -8.77
C LEU A 78 -12.73 14.83 -8.86
N LYS A 79 -12.42 13.83 -9.69
CA LYS A 79 -13.19 12.60 -9.92
C LYS A 79 -12.35 11.66 -10.79
N GLU A 80 -12.86 10.45 -11.02
CA GLU A 80 -12.36 9.56 -12.07
C GLU A 80 -12.58 10.13 -13.49
N PRO A 81 -11.73 9.73 -14.47
CA PRO A 81 -10.55 8.87 -14.31
C PRO A 81 -9.32 9.63 -13.82
N ILE A 82 -8.43 8.93 -13.12
CA ILE A 82 -7.23 9.48 -12.49
C ILE A 82 -6.13 9.70 -13.53
N ARG A 83 -5.46 10.86 -13.42
CA ARG A 83 -4.24 11.21 -14.15
C ARG A 83 -3.00 11.28 -13.26
N TYR A 84 -3.16 11.65 -11.98
CA TYR A 84 -2.05 12.00 -11.10
C TYR A 84 -2.01 11.16 -9.82
N ILE A 85 -0.80 10.75 -9.44
CA ILE A 85 -0.50 10.00 -8.21
C ILE A 85 0.51 10.79 -7.38
N ILE A 86 0.30 10.85 -6.07
CA ILE A 86 1.24 11.41 -5.09
C ILE A 86 2.11 10.29 -4.51
N THR A 87 3.40 10.55 -4.29
CA THR A 87 4.33 9.64 -3.60
C THR A 87 5.53 10.43 -3.02
N ASN A 88 6.48 9.77 -2.35
CA ASN A 88 7.75 10.39 -1.96
C ASN A 88 8.72 10.50 -3.15
N TRP A 89 9.71 11.37 -3.04
CA TRP A 89 10.76 11.49 -4.05
C TRP A 89 11.73 10.30 -4.02
N HIS A 90 12.12 9.81 -2.83
CA HIS A 90 13.04 8.66 -2.69
C HIS A 90 12.49 7.34 -3.26
N VAL A 91 11.17 7.22 -3.40
CA VAL A 91 10.50 6.08 -4.04
C VAL A 91 10.74 6.07 -5.56
N VAL A 92 11.06 7.22 -6.16
CA VAL A 92 11.19 7.39 -7.62
C VAL A 92 12.54 7.95 -8.09
N GLU A 93 13.44 8.32 -7.18
CA GLU A 93 14.78 8.84 -7.52
C GLU A 93 15.68 7.82 -8.23
N ALA A 94 15.50 6.52 -7.95
CA ALA A 94 16.37 5.45 -8.44
C ALA A 94 16.33 5.27 -9.97
N ASN A 95 15.14 5.43 -10.58
CA ASN A 95 14.98 5.58 -12.02
C ASN A 95 13.70 6.38 -12.37
N PRO A 96 13.74 7.73 -12.37
CA PRO A 96 12.57 8.57 -12.64
C PRO A 96 12.03 8.46 -14.08
N ASN A 97 12.74 7.77 -14.97
CA ASN A 97 12.34 7.52 -16.36
C ASN A 97 11.56 6.20 -16.55
N ASN A 98 11.50 5.33 -15.54
CA ASN A 98 10.87 4.01 -15.62
C ASN A 98 9.98 3.72 -14.41
N ILE A 99 9.01 4.61 -14.16
CA ILE A 99 8.05 4.50 -13.07
C ILE A 99 6.83 3.70 -13.51
N GLN A 100 6.45 2.73 -12.70
CA GLN A 100 5.24 1.95 -12.83
C GLN A 100 4.35 2.15 -11.59
N VAL A 101 3.05 2.28 -11.81
CA VAL A 101 2.03 2.39 -10.77
C VAL A 101 1.12 1.18 -10.86
N TRP A 102 1.21 0.29 -9.87
CA TRP A 102 0.56 -1.01 -9.86
C TRP A 102 -0.77 -0.94 -9.09
N ARG A 103 -1.80 -1.57 -9.65
CA ARG A 103 -3.12 -1.85 -9.02
C ARG A 103 -3.38 -3.36 -8.88
N SER A 104 -2.57 -4.16 -9.57
CA SER A 104 -2.28 -5.59 -9.40
C SER A 104 -0.92 -5.85 -10.06
N ARG A 105 -0.37 -7.08 -10.00
CA ARG A 105 0.82 -7.42 -10.84
C ARG A 105 0.53 -7.19 -12.33
N ASP A 106 -0.59 -7.74 -12.78
CA ASP A 106 -0.92 -7.80 -14.21
C ASP A 106 -1.55 -6.50 -14.73
N HIS A 107 -1.80 -5.52 -13.84
CA HIS A 107 -2.41 -4.24 -14.15
C HIS A 107 -1.62 -3.06 -13.56
N PHE A 108 -0.53 -2.70 -14.25
CA PHE A 108 0.25 -1.50 -13.97
C PHE A 108 0.12 -0.43 -15.06
N PHE A 109 0.27 0.82 -14.65
CA PHE A 109 0.31 2.01 -15.51
C PHE A 109 1.74 2.54 -15.55
N LYS A 110 2.25 2.85 -16.74
CA LYS A 110 3.48 3.65 -16.85
C LYS A 110 3.20 5.09 -16.42
N ALA A 111 4.16 5.71 -15.74
CA ALA A 111 4.07 7.08 -15.27
C ALA A 111 5.38 7.84 -15.48
N LYS A 112 5.31 9.16 -15.46
CA LYS A 112 6.45 10.09 -15.51
C LYS A 112 6.44 10.96 -14.26
N VAL A 113 7.62 11.28 -13.73
CA VAL A 113 7.73 12.30 -12.67
C VAL A 113 7.41 13.67 -13.28
N LYS A 114 6.22 14.18 -13.01
CA LYS A 114 5.70 15.46 -13.53
C LYS A 114 6.12 16.63 -12.64
N ILE A 115 6.20 16.41 -11.33
CA ILE A 115 6.79 17.34 -10.36
C ILE A 115 7.72 16.53 -9.45
N SER A 116 8.92 17.06 -9.19
CA SER A 116 9.94 16.45 -8.33
C SER A 116 10.38 17.48 -7.29
N LEU A 117 10.26 17.16 -6.00
CA LEU A 117 10.59 18.03 -4.88
C LEU A 117 11.55 17.31 -3.91
N PRO A 118 12.84 17.13 -4.26
CA PRO A 118 13.80 16.44 -3.39
C PRO A 118 13.92 17.10 -2.01
N ALA A 119 13.83 18.44 -1.96
CA ALA A 119 13.95 19.20 -0.72
C ALA A 119 12.89 18.85 0.34
N THR A 120 11.68 18.42 -0.08
CA THR A 120 10.56 18.03 0.78
C THR A 120 10.27 16.53 0.75
N ASP A 121 11.07 15.75 0.03
CA ASP A 121 10.84 14.32 -0.29
C ASP A 121 9.44 14.03 -0.87
N LEU A 122 9.02 14.82 -1.87
CA LEU A 122 7.72 14.66 -2.54
C LEU A 122 7.84 14.54 -4.06
N ALA A 123 6.97 13.74 -4.67
CA ALA A 123 6.84 13.65 -6.12
C ALA A 123 5.36 13.56 -6.55
N VAL A 124 5.06 14.14 -7.71
CA VAL A 124 3.79 13.97 -8.41
C VAL A 124 4.06 13.23 -9.71
N LEU A 125 3.41 12.08 -9.87
CA LEU A 125 3.50 11.25 -11.05
C LEU A 125 2.32 11.54 -11.97
N GLU A 126 2.60 11.71 -13.26
CA GLU A 126 1.58 11.74 -14.31
C GLU A 126 1.53 10.38 -15.01
N LEU A 127 0.39 9.70 -14.92
CA LEU A 127 0.15 8.42 -15.59
C LEU A 127 0.08 8.65 -17.10
N GLU A 128 0.71 7.82 -17.92
CA GLU A 128 0.62 7.93 -19.39
C GLU A 128 -0.81 7.63 -19.89
N LYS A 129 -1.46 6.64 -19.28
CA LYS A 129 -2.86 6.28 -19.51
C LYS A 129 -3.73 6.66 -18.31
N LEU A 130 -4.98 7.06 -18.58
CA LEU A 130 -5.97 7.34 -17.55
C LEU A 130 -6.37 6.06 -16.81
N MET A 131 -6.40 6.12 -15.48
CA MET A 131 -6.74 5.02 -14.59
C MET A 131 -8.21 5.13 -14.13
N TYR A 132 -8.93 4.01 -14.12
CA TYR A 132 -10.35 3.91 -13.81
C TYR A 132 -10.59 2.95 -12.64
N THR A 133 -11.73 3.04 -11.97
CA THR A 133 -12.13 2.27 -10.77
C THR A 133 -11.14 2.41 -9.61
N VAL A 134 -10.61 3.62 -9.45
CA VAL A 134 -9.68 4.06 -8.40
C VAL A 134 -10.12 5.49 -8.04
N PRO A 135 -10.84 5.72 -6.94
CA PRO A 135 -11.35 7.04 -6.58
C PRO A 135 -10.21 7.98 -6.13
N PRO A 136 -10.29 9.29 -6.37
CA PRO A 136 -9.35 10.25 -5.82
C PRO A 136 -9.59 10.43 -4.31
N VAL A 137 -8.51 10.63 -3.55
CA VAL A 137 -8.62 11.02 -2.14
C VAL A 137 -9.17 12.45 -1.98
N LYS A 138 -9.67 12.75 -0.79
CA LYS A 138 -9.90 14.12 -0.31
C LYS A 138 -8.78 14.50 0.64
N PHE A 139 -8.38 15.77 0.64
CA PHE A 139 -7.47 16.32 1.65
C PHE A 139 -8.25 17.03 2.74
N ALA A 140 -7.78 16.93 3.98
CA ALA A 140 -8.32 17.67 5.11
C ALA A 140 -7.88 19.14 5.09
N LYS A 141 -8.52 19.98 5.90
CA LYS A 141 -8.02 21.32 6.22
C LYS A 141 -6.94 21.19 7.29
N ILE A 142 -5.68 21.38 6.90
CA ILE A 142 -4.51 21.02 7.72
C ILE A 142 -4.36 21.87 8.98
N ASP A 143 -5.01 23.02 9.04
CA ASP A 143 -5.17 23.89 10.20
C ASP A 143 -6.19 23.40 11.24
N THR A 144 -6.98 22.36 10.94
CA THR A 144 -7.90 21.73 11.91
C THR A 144 -7.34 20.46 12.57
N VAL A 145 -6.06 20.13 12.35
CA VAL A 145 -5.40 18.92 12.87
C VAL A 145 -4.60 19.26 14.14
N ASN A 146 -4.77 18.49 15.20
CA ASN A 146 -4.29 18.76 16.56
C ASN A 146 -3.40 17.63 17.11
N ASP A 147 -2.61 17.94 18.14
CA ASP A 147 -1.90 16.92 18.94
C ASP A 147 -2.94 16.05 19.66
N GLY A 148 -2.89 14.72 19.45
CA GLY A 148 -3.85 13.75 19.98
C GLY A 148 -4.85 13.19 18.97
N ASP A 149 -5.05 13.84 17.80
CA ASP A 149 -6.02 13.40 16.79
C ASP A 149 -5.72 11.98 16.28
N LYS A 150 -6.76 11.14 16.16
CA LYS A 150 -6.66 9.76 15.67
C LYS A 150 -6.37 9.73 14.17
N VAL A 151 -5.38 8.91 13.77
CA VAL A 151 -4.92 8.82 12.38
C VAL A 151 -4.63 7.39 11.95
N PHE A 152 -4.62 7.18 10.63
CA PHE A 152 -4.34 5.92 9.97
C PHE A 152 -3.35 6.14 8.81
N ALA A 153 -2.23 5.41 8.81
CA ALA A 153 -1.25 5.40 7.73
C ALA A 153 -1.54 4.21 6.80
N PHE A 154 -1.78 4.50 5.52
CA PHE A 154 -2.03 3.49 4.50
C PHE A 154 -0.79 3.28 3.63
N GLY A 155 -0.53 2.04 3.23
CA GLY A 155 0.47 1.72 2.22
C GLY A 155 0.63 0.23 1.95
N TYR A 156 1.24 -0.09 0.81
CA TYR A 156 1.67 -1.46 0.50
C TYR A 156 2.96 -1.76 1.28
N PRO A 157 3.00 -2.86 2.06
CA PRO A 157 4.24 -3.27 2.69
C PRO A 157 5.28 -3.58 1.62
N MET A 158 6.56 -3.35 1.92
CA MET A 158 7.65 -3.63 0.98
C MET A 158 7.76 -5.14 0.75
N ALA A 159 7.16 -5.62 -0.33
CA ALA A 159 7.36 -6.98 -0.82
C ALA A 159 8.86 -7.17 -1.15
N SER A 160 9.51 -8.14 -0.51
CA SER A 160 10.94 -8.44 -0.70
C SER A 160 11.27 -9.07 -2.07
N ASP A 161 10.26 -9.25 -2.93
CA ASP A 161 10.32 -10.15 -4.07
C ASP A 161 9.67 -9.60 -5.35
N VAL A 162 9.47 -8.28 -5.53
CA VAL A 162 8.54 -7.67 -6.53
C VAL A 162 8.50 -8.25 -7.96
N PHE A 163 9.60 -8.83 -8.49
CA PHE A 163 9.64 -9.50 -9.81
C PHE A 163 9.37 -11.03 -9.78
N SER A 164 9.12 -11.59 -8.61
CA SER A 164 8.62 -12.94 -8.36
C SER A 164 7.19 -13.10 -8.90
N GLN A 165 6.66 -14.32 -8.81
CA GLN A 165 5.25 -14.63 -9.07
C GLN A 165 4.35 -14.54 -7.80
N THR A 166 4.93 -14.33 -6.61
CA THR A 166 4.20 -14.26 -5.33
C THR A 166 3.76 -12.87 -4.88
N SER A 167 4.47 -11.80 -5.26
CA SER A 167 4.14 -10.40 -4.94
C SER A 167 2.75 -9.99 -5.43
N SER A 168 1.76 -9.94 -4.54
CA SER A 168 0.45 -9.36 -4.83
C SER A 168 0.50 -7.83 -4.73
N ALA A 169 -0.41 -7.13 -5.41
CA ALA A 169 -0.55 -5.68 -5.37
C ALA A 169 -2.02 -5.24 -5.51
N GLU A 170 -2.95 -6.07 -5.04
CA GLU A 170 -4.38 -5.76 -4.99
C GLU A 170 -4.66 -4.77 -3.84
N ALA A 171 -5.83 -4.12 -3.86
CA ALA A 171 -6.21 -3.16 -2.83
C ALA A 171 -6.18 -3.80 -1.42
N GLU A 172 -6.52 -5.08 -1.31
CA GLU A 172 -6.48 -5.87 -0.08
C GLU A 172 -5.10 -5.94 0.59
N ASP A 173 -4.01 -5.84 -0.19
CA ASP A 173 -2.62 -5.85 0.29
C ASP A 173 -2.18 -4.54 0.96
N VAL A 174 -2.98 -3.48 0.86
CA VAL A 174 -2.69 -2.18 1.51
C VAL A 174 -2.83 -2.35 3.02
N THR A 175 -1.70 -2.41 3.72
CA THR A 175 -1.65 -2.32 5.17
C THR A 175 -2.18 -0.98 5.67
N ILE A 176 -2.83 -1.01 6.83
CA ILE A 176 -3.34 0.15 7.54
C ILE A 176 -2.73 0.05 8.95
N THR A 177 -2.00 1.07 9.38
CA THR A 177 -1.48 1.17 10.75
C THR A 177 -2.12 2.37 11.43
N ASP A 178 -2.71 2.16 12.61
CA ASP A 178 -3.40 3.21 13.35
C ASP A 178 -2.48 3.87 14.39
N GLY A 179 -2.82 5.10 14.77
CA GLY A 179 -2.08 5.85 15.79
C GLY A 179 -2.77 7.17 16.11
N ILE A 180 -2.00 8.12 16.63
CA ILE A 180 -2.40 9.51 16.87
C ILE A 180 -1.35 10.47 16.32
N ILE A 181 -1.71 11.73 16.10
CA ILE A 181 -0.73 12.81 15.97
C ILE A 181 -0.04 13.02 17.33
N SER A 182 1.23 12.65 17.39
CA SER A 182 2.08 12.82 18.58
C SER A 182 2.66 14.23 18.68
N SER A 183 2.81 14.94 17.55
CA SER A 183 2.95 16.40 17.55
C SER A 183 2.71 17.02 16.18
N THR A 184 1.95 18.12 16.16
CA THR A 184 1.70 18.96 14.99
C THR A 184 2.83 19.96 14.72
N ASN A 185 3.57 20.41 15.74
CA ASN A 185 4.56 21.48 15.62
C ASN A 185 5.99 20.92 15.50
N LYS A 186 6.26 20.27 14.37
CA LYS A 186 7.56 19.64 14.08
C LYS A 186 8.04 19.99 12.67
N THR A 187 9.34 20.23 12.57
CA THR A 187 10.07 20.29 11.30
C THR A 187 11.25 19.32 11.34
N THR A 188 11.69 18.84 10.18
CA THR A 188 12.91 18.03 10.05
C THR A 188 13.53 18.19 8.66
N THR A 189 14.84 18.03 8.55
CA THR A 189 15.54 17.91 7.26
C THR A 189 15.50 16.43 6.85
N ILE A 190 14.68 16.08 5.85
CA ILE A 190 14.52 14.70 5.39
C ILE A 190 15.71 14.27 4.51
N ILE A 191 16.14 15.14 3.58
CA ILE A 191 17.30 14.94 2.71
C ILE A 191 18.45 15.82 3.19
N GLN A 192 19.65 15.27 3.37
CA GLN A 192 20.77 16.05 3.90
C GLN A 192 21.12 17.23 2.98
N GLY A 193 21.35 18.40 3.59
CA GLY A 193 21.61 19.66 2.89
C GLY A 193 20.37 20.44 2.45
N THR A 194 19.15 19.96 2.70
CA THR A 194 17.90 20.67 2.36
C THR A 194 17.28 21.39 3.57
N SER A 195 16.42 22.37 3.29
CA SER A 195 15.69 23.11 4.31
C SER A 195 14.73 22.19 5.10
N PRO A 196 14.51 22.45 6.41
CA PRO A 196 13.54 21.68 7.19
C PRO A 196 12.12 21.76 6.64
N VAL A 197 11.47 20.61 6.56
CA VAL A 197 10.11 20.38 6.04
C VAL A 197 9.12 20.33 7.21
N ASN A 198 7.91 20.88 7.07
CA ASN A 198 6.88 20.71 8.09
C ASN A 198 6.32 19.28 8.05
N ILE A 199 6.33 18.60 9.21
CA ILE A 199 5.81 17.24 9.37
C ILE A 199 4.73 17.18 10.45
N PHE A 200 3.88 16.17 10.35
CA PHE A 200 3.21 15.58 11.49
C PHE A 200 4.10 14.48 12.08
N GLN A 201 4.37 14.54 13.38
CA GLN A 201 4.92 13.39 14.11
C GLN A 201 3.75 12.51 14.56
N THR A 202 3.85 11.20 14.36
CA THR A 202 2.83 10.21 14.73
C THR A 202 3.45 8.95 15.31
N ASN A 203 2.68 8.19 16.09
CA ASN A 203 3.02 6.83 16.49
C ASN A 203 2.37 5.75 15.60
N ALA A 204 1.58 6.14 14.59
CA ALA A 204 1.14 5.22 13.54
C ALA A 204 2.36 4.66 12.80
N GLN A 205 2.49 3.34 12.72
CA GLN A 205 3.72 2.70 12.27
C GLN A 205 3.97 2.89 10.77
N ILE A 206 4.99 3.68 10.42
CA ILE A 206 5.46 3.86 9.04
C ILE A 206 6.72 3.01 8.82
N ASN A 207 6.56 1.92 8.08
CA ASN A 207 7.64 1.01 7.66
C ASN A 207 7.97 1.19 6.17
N LYS A 208 9.10 0.61 5.71
CA LYS A 208 9.46 0.56 4.28
C LYS A 208 8.30 0.00 3.44
N GLY A 209 8.07 0.61 2.28
CA GLY A 209 6.94 0.32 1.39
C GLY A 209 5.75 1.26 1.61
N ASN A 210 5.41 1.59 2.86
CA ASN A 210 4.29 2.49 3.17
C ASN A 210 4.63 3.98 2.93
N SER A 211 5.92 4.32 2.83
CA SER A 211 6.40 5.63 2.39
C SER A 211 5.79 6.03 1.04
N GLY A 212 5.35 7.27 0.92
CA GLY A 212 4.60 7.83 -0.21
C GLY A 212 3.09 7.58 -0.15
N GLY A 213 2.61 6.67 0.70
CA GLY A 213 1.19 6.47 0.99
C GLY A 213 0.60 7.59 1.86
N PRO A 214 -0.74 7.69 1.97
CA PRO A 214 -1.37 8.75 2.73
C PRO A 214 -1.42 8.46 4.24
N LEU A 215 -1.32 9.53 5.03
CA LEU A 215 -1.78 9.60 6.41
C LEU A 215 -3.15 10.29 6.41
N VAL A 216 -4.19 9.62 6.94
CA VAL A 216 -5.57 10.14 7.00
C VAL A 216 -6.10 10.30 8.41
N ASN A 217 -7.09 11.18 8.57
CA ASN A 217 -7.92 11.31 9.77
C ASN A 217 -9.07 10.26 9.78
N GLU A 218 -9.91 10.26 10.83
CA GLU A 218 -11.06 9.36 10.97
C GLU A 218 -12.17 9.54 9.90
N ALA A 219 -12.17 10.64 9.15
CA ALA A 219 -13.07 10.85 8.02
C ALA A 219 -12.53 10.26 6.69
N GLY A 220 -11.32 9.69 6.69
CA GLY A 220 -10.63 9.22 5.48
C GLY A 220 -9.99 10.34 4.65
N GLU A 221 -9.78 11.52 5.25
CA GLU A 221 -9.23 12.70 4.58
C GLU A 221 -7.71 12.78 4.80
N VAL A 222 -6.94 12.98 3.73
CA VAL A 222 -5.47 13.04 3.77
C VAL A 222 -5.01 14.30 4.49
N ILE A 223 -4.26 14.11 5.58
CA ILE A 223 -3.56 15.16 6.31
C ILE A 223 -2.07 15.24 5.93
N GLY A 224 -1.48 14.14 5.48
CA GLY A 224 -0.06 14.08 5.13
C GLY A 224 0.35 12.88 4.28
N ILE A 225 1.63 12.84 3.93
CA ILE A 225 2.26 11.78 3.13
C ILE A 225 3.23 11.04 4.06
N ASN A 226 3.03 9.74 4.25
CA ASN A 226 3.91 8.89 5.07
C ASN A 226 5.33 8.96 4.52
N ALA A 227 6.33 9.24 5.35
CA ALA A 227 7.71 9.42 4.88
C ALA A 227 8.72 8.49 5.57
N PHE A 228 8.87 8.58 6.89
CA PHE A 228 9.95 7.91 7.62
C PHE A 228 9.57 7.46 9.04
N GLY A 229 10.38 6.56 9.61
CA GLY A 229 10.46 6.28 11.04
C GLY A 229 11.83 6.65 11.60
N VAL A 230 11.91 7.11 12.85
CA VAL A 230 13.17 7.47 13.49
C VAL A 230 13.88 6.21 13.99
N ILE A 231 15.05 5.91 13.41
CA ILE A 231 15.86 4.75 13.78
C ILE A 231 16.24 4.83 15.27
N GLY A 232 15.90 3.79 16.04
CA GLY A 232 16.15 3.73 17.47
C GLY A 232 15.10 4.42 18.36
N ALA A 233 14.00 4.92 17.80
CA ALA A 233 12.86 5.48 18.54
C ALA A 233 11.54 4.88 18.05
N GLU A 234 11.15 3.73 18.60
CA GLU A 234 9.84 3.12 18.35
C GLU A 234 8.70 4.08 18.70
N GLY A 235 7.65 4.10 17.89
CA GLY A 235 6.53 5.05 18.06
C GLY A 235 6.84 6.49 17.63
N VAL A 236 7.99 6.77 16.99
CA VAL A 236 8.33 8.09 16.45
C VAL A 236 8.45 8.02 14.93
N TYR A 237 7.33 8.27 14.24
CA TYR A 237 7.22 8.30 12.78
C TYR A 237 6.87 9.70 12.28
N GLY A 238 7.18 9.99 11.03
CA GLY A 238 6.98 11.28 10.39
C GLY A 238 6.22 11.18 9.06
N ALA A 239 5.20 12.01 8.91
CA ALA A 239 4.49 12.25 7.66
C ALA A 239 4.63 13.72 7.25
N ILE A 240 4.95 13.99 5.98
CA ILE A 240 5.05 15.34 5.42
C ILE A 240 3.65 15.95 5.40
N LYS A 241 3.45 17.17 5.91
CA LYS A 241 2.12 17.80 5.91
C LYS A 241 1.66 18.06 4.47
N ALA A 242 0.40 17.74 4.16
CA ALA A 242 -0.12 17.91 2.80
C ALA A 242 0.00 19.37 2.31
N ASN A 243 -0.06 20.36 3.20
CA ASN A 243 0.17 21.78 2.86
C ASN A 243 1.51 22.09 2.16
N GLU A 244 2.54 21.24 2.28
CA GLU A 244 3.79 21.44 1.52
C GLU A 244 3.63 21.04 0.05
N LEU A 245 2.75 20.07 -0.23
CA LEU A 245 2.37 19.62 -1.56
C LEU A 245 1.31 20.52 -2.21
N LEU A 246 0.24 20.86 -1.47
CA LEU A 246 -0.94 21.54 -2.03
C LEU A 246 -0.59 22.87 -2.71
N LYS A 247 0.32 23.65 -2.11
CA LYS A 247 0.87 24.90 -2.69
C LYS A 247 1.42 24.71 -4.11
N VAL A 248 2.05 23.56 -4.37
CA VAL A 248 2.67 23.23 -5.66
C VAL A 248 1.63 22.70 -6.64
N LEU A 249 0.63 21.95 -6.16
CA LEU A 249 -0.51 21.53 -6.98
C LEU A 249 -1.31 22.74 -7.49
N ASP A 250 -1.56 23.74 -6.63
CA ASP A 250 -2.21 25.00 -7.02
C ASP A 250 -1.40 25.77 -8.09
N GLN A 251 -0.08 25.89 -7.89
CA GLN A 251 0.83 26.56 -8.83
C GLN A 251 0.88 25.88 -10.21
N GLU A 252 0.89 24.55 -10.24
CA GLU A 252 0.87 23.73 -11.47
C GLU A 252 -0.56 23.52 -12.01
N GLY A 253 -1.58 24.08 -11.36
CA GLY A 253 -2.98 23.98 -11.76
C GLY A 253 -3.62 22.59 -11.59
N ILE A 254 -2.94 21.65 -10.93
CA ILE A 254 -3.41 20.27 -10.70
C ILE A 254 -4.54 20.30 -9.68
N LYS A 255 -5.71 19.77 -10.06
CA LYS A 255 -6.94 19.84 -9.24
C LYS A 255 -7.10 18.63 -8.32
N TYR A 256 -7.49 18.89 -7.08
CA TYR A 256 -7.72 17.94 -6.00
C TYR A 256 -8.94 18.39 -5.18
N ILE A 257 -9.43 17.55 -4.27
CA ILE A 257 -10.59 17.84 -3.42
C ILE A 257 -10.12 18.26 -2.01
N ILE A 258 -10.59 19.40 -1.51
CA ILE A 258 -10.57 19.73 -0.07
C ILE A 258 -11.89 19.28 0.55
N ALA A 259 -11.85 18.56 1.66
CA ALA A 259 -13.04 18.15 2.39
C ALA A 259 -13.72 19.34 3.11
N GLY A 260 -15.05 19.29 3.21
CA GLY A 260 -15.83 20.40 3.78
C GLY A 260 -15.69 21.72 3.01
N ALA A 261 -15.40 21.67 1.71
CA ALA A 261 -15.44 22.78 0.79
C ALA A 261 -16.20 22.33 -0.47
N GLU A 262 -17.28 23.03 -0.82
CA GLU A 262 -18.05 22.72 -2.04
C GLU A 262 -17.19 23.05 -3.27
N ASP A 263 -16.92 22.03 -4.10
CA ASP A 263 -16.14 22.02 -5.35
C ASP A 263 -15.33 23.30 -5.64
N VAL A 264 -14.26 23.51 -4.86
CA VAL A 264 -13.36 24.66 -5.05
C VAL A 264 -12.52 24.46 -6.31
N ALA A 265 -13.12 24.78 -7.44
CA ALA A 265 -12.42 25.02 -8.70
C ALA A 265 -11.54 26.27 -8.54
N VAL A 266 -10.36 26.10 -7.91
CA VAL A 266 -9.37 27.18 -7.72
C VAL A 266 -9.08 27.80 -9.08
N SER A 267 -9.61 29.00 -9.28
CA SER A 267 -9.38 29.82 -10.47
C SER A 267 -8.00 30.46 -10.36
N ALA A 268 -7.24 30.44 -11.45
CA ALA A 268 -5.94 31.08 -11.49
C ALA A 268 -6.13 32.61 -11.42
N GLN A 269 -6.00 33.19 -10.23
CA GLN A 269 -5.97 34.64 -10.06
C GLN A 269 -4.57 35.16 -10.43
N THR A 270 -4.43 35.56 -11.69
CA THR A 270 -3.28 36.30 -12.19
C THR A 270 -3.02 37.53 -11.34
N SER A 271 -1.90 37.57 -10.61
CA SER A 271 -1.49 38.73 -9.82
C SER A 271 -1.00 39.86 -10.72
N THR A 272 -1.94 40.67 -11.22
CA THR A 272 -1.64 41.90 -11.96
C THR A 272 -0.81 42.85 -11.11
N ALA A 273 0.24 43.42 -11.70
CA ALA A 273 1.13 44.37 -11.03
C ALA A 273 0.39 45.61 -10.52
N ASN A 274 0.88 46.17 -9.41
CA ASN A 274 0.56 47.52 -8.97
C ASN A 274 1.83 48.20 -8.47
N THR A 275 2.09 49.43 -8.92
CA THR A 275 3.25 50.24 -8.52
C THR A 275 2.84 51.70 -8.38
N PRO A 276 3.06 52.27 -7.19
CA PRO A 276 3.53 53.65 -7.06
C PRO A 276 4.68 53.76 -6.03
N GLN A 277 5.61 54.71 -6.08
CA GLN A 277 6.01 55.66 -7.13
C GLN A 277 7.47 56.10 -6.86
N ALA A 278 8.17 56.67 -7.84
CA ALA A 278 9.65 56.81 -7.86
C ALA A 278 10.25 57.99 -7.07
N THR A 279 11.56 57.87 -6.76
CA THR A 279 12.50 58.98 -6.52
C THR A 279 13.93 58.71 -7.02
N ALA A 280 14.43 59.61 -7.89
CA ALA A 280 15.84 60.00 -8.11
C ALA A 280 16.97 58.96 -8.43
N GLN A 281 17.05 58.58 -9.72
CA GLN A 281 18.21 58.65 -10.66
C GLN A 281 19.43 59.54 -10.23
N PRO A 282 20.71 59.34 -10.68
CA PRO A 282 21.25 58.61 -11.86
C PRO A 282 22.27 57.47 -11.50
N ALA A 283 23.23 56.94 -12.29
CA ALA A 283 23.91 57.25 -13.58
C ALA A 283 24.65 55.98 -14.13
N ALA A 284 25.17 55.87 -15.36
CA ALA A 284 24.87 56.46 -16.69
C ALA A 284 25.75 55.83 -17.81
N ALA A 285 25.29 55.86 -19.08
CA ALA A 285 26.01 55.55 -20.35
C ALA A 285 26.42 54.06 -20.60
N GLN A 286 26.61 53.55 -21.84
CA GLN A 286 26.69 54.14 -23.19
C GLN A 286 25.94 53.34 -24.30
N ALA A 287 25.51 54.07 -25.35
CA ALA A 287 25.46 53.74 -26.79
C ALA A 287 24.66 52.53 -27.39
N THR A 288 23.80 52.89 -28.36
CA THR A 288 23.13 52.15 -29.45
C THR A 288 24.05 52.02 -30.71
N PRO A 289 23.67 51.53 -31.94
CA PRO A 289 22.31 51.32 -32.52
C PRO A 289 22.03 50.13 -33.50
N ALA A 290 20.72 49.80 -33.62
CA ALA A 290 19.97 49.42 -34.85
C ALA A 290 20.40 48.17 -35.69
N ALA A 291 19.62 47.65 -36.67
CA ALA A 291 18.36 48.09 -37.28
C ALA A 291 17.39 46.92 -37.64
N GLN A 292 16.16 47.27 -38.06
CA GLN A 292 15.04 46.35 -38.34
C GLN A 292 15.08 45.71 -39.75
N ALA A 293 14.45 44.54 -39.93
CA ALA A 293 13.61 44.22 -41.10
C ALA A 293 12.74 42.94 -40.95
N THR A 294 11.50 43.03 -41.44
CA THR A 294 10.53 41.96 -41.81
C THR A 294 9.82 42.46 -43.10
N PRO A 295 8.86 41.78 -43.78
CA PRO A 295 8.16 40.50 -43.52
C PRO A 295 8.00 39.55 -44.76
N ALA A 296 7.20 38.48 -44.61
CA ALA A 296 6.33 37.83 -45.65
C ALA A 296 6.99 37.07 -46.84
N ALA A 297 6.32 36.16 -47.58
CA ALA A 297 5.20 35.22 -47.31
C ALA A 297 5.00 34.25 -48.53
N GLN A 298 4.11 33.24 -48.40
CA GLN A 298 3.48 32.42 -49.49
C GLN A 298 4.39 31.44 -50.27
N ALA A 299 3.95 30.30 -50.86
CA ALA A 299 2.72 29.45 -50.80
C ALA A 299 3.12 28.00 -51.29
N ALA A 300 2.30 26.99 -51.66
CA ALA A 300 0.86 26.84 -51.97
C ALA A 300 0.35 25.35 -51.81
N SER A 301 -0.80 25.00 -52.40
CA SER A 301 -1.46 23.67 -52.49
C SER A 301 -0.82 22.73 -53.56
N GLN A 302 -1.17 21.45 -53.78
CA GLN A 302 -2.35 20.57 -53.52
C GLN A 302 -1.87 19.16 -53.02
N THR A 303 -2.62 18.05 -52.83
CA THR A 303 -4.00 17.52 -53.04
C THR A 303 -4.46 16.74 -51.78
N GLU A 304 -5.71 16.34 -51.46
CA GLU A 304 -7.01 16.12 -52.15
C GLU A 304 -7.37 14.63 -52.48
N ASN A 305 -8.66 14.27 -52.27
CA ASN A 305 -9.32 12.93 -52.27
C ASN A 305 -8.99 11.97 -51.08
N GLU A 306 -9.88 11.10 -50.58
CA GLU A 306 -11.27 10.75 -50.97
C GLU A 306 -12.20 10.62 -49.73
N LYS A 307 -13.52 10.63 -49.92
CA LYS A 307 -14.55 10.65 -48.86
C LYS A 307 -15.34 9.33 -48.78
N LYS A 308 -15.60 8.80 -47.57
CA LYS A 308 -16.66 7.79 -47.38
C LYS A 308 -17.33 7.79 -46.00
N ASP A 309 -18.60 8.20 -45.97
CA ASP A 309 -19.49 8.07 -44.80
C ASP A 309 -20.03 6.63 -44.70
N VAL A 310 -20.00 6.01 -43.51
CA VAL A 310 -20.90 4.90 -43.13
C VAL A 310 -21.24 5.00 -41.65
N ASN A 311 -22.53 5.24 -41.33
CA ASN A 311 -23.03 5.17 -39.96
C ASN A 311 -23.11 3.71 -39.47
N LYS A 312 -22.81 3.49 -38.18
CA LYS A 312 -23.57 2.51 -37.37
C LYS A 312 -23.48 2.80 -35.88
N GLU A 313 -24.63 3.01 -35.26
CA GLU A 313 -24.82 2.94 -33.82
C GLU A 313 -25.13 1.47 -33.46
N ASP A 314 -24.23 0.77 -32.77
CA ASP A 314 -24.53 -0.57 -32.25
C ASP A 314 -25.22 -0.47 -30.88
N SER A 315 -26.55 -0.41 -30.90
CA SER A 315 -27.39 -0.33 -29.71
C SER A 315 -27.47 -1.68 -28.99
N PHE A 316 -26.79 -1.82 -27.85
CA PHE A 316 -26.87 -3.02 -27.01
C PHE A 316 -28.28 -3.24 -26.43
N PRO A 317 -28.92 -4.41 -26.65
CA PRO A 317 -30.30 -4.65 -26.21
C PRO A 317 -30.38 -4.89 -24.69
N LYS A 318 -31.16 -4.06 -23.99
CA LYS A 318 -31.40 -4.11 -22.53
C LYS A 318 -32.18 -5.35 -22.03
N ALA A 319 -32.26 -6.43 -22.81
CA ALA A 319 -33.09 -7.60 -22.55
C ALA A 319 -32.44 -8.66 -21.63
N ILE A 320 -31.10 -8.72 -21.58
CA ILE A 320 -30.38 -9.82 -20.91
C ILE A 320 -30.46 -9.73 -19.38
N ILE A 321 -30.49 -8.51 -18.81
CA ILE A 321 -30.43 -8.29 -17.35
C ILE A 321 -31.69 -8.81 -16.63
N ILE A 322 -32.86 -8.79 -17.28
CA ILE A 322 -34.13 -9.23 -16.68
C ILE A 322 -34.20 -10.75 -16.53
N ALA A 323 -33.50 -11.51 -17.38
CA ALA A 323 -33.47 -12.98 -17.30
C ALA A 323 -32.64 -13.49 -16.10
N ALA A 324 -31.56 -12.79 -15.73
CA ALA A 324 -30.64 -13.22 -14.68
C ALA A 324 -31.30 -13.24 -13.27
N VAL A 325 -32.12 -12.22 -12.96
CA VAL A 325 -32.73 -12.06 -11.63
C VAL A 325 -33.75 -13.16 -11.32
N ALA A 326 -34.49 -13.63 -12.32
CA ALA A 326 -35.45 -14.73 -12.15
C ALA A 326 -34.76 -16.09 -11.96
N GLY A 327 -33.65 -16.34 -12.65
CA GLY A 327 -32.89 -17.59 -12.53
C GLY A 327 -32.23 -17.77 -11.16
N GLY A 328 -31.65 -16.69 -10.61
CA GLY A 328 -30.94 -16.73 -9.32
C GLY A 328 -31.83 -17.19 -8.16
N ALA A 329 -33.06 -16.66 -8.05
CA ALA A 329 -33.98 -17.01 -6.97
C ALA A 329 -34.37 -18.50 -6.97
N VAL A 330 -34.62 -19.09 -8.15
CA VAL A 330 -34.96 -20.52 -8.28
C VAL A 330 -33.76 -21.40 -7.91
N LEU A 331 -32.55 -21.04 -8.35
CA LEU A 331 -31.33 -21.77 -8.02
C LEU A 331 -31.05 -21.76 -6.51
N LEU A 332 -31.25 -20.62 -5.85
CA LEU A 332 -31.05 -20.47 -4.40
C LEU A 332 -32.03 -21.35 -3.60
N ILE A 333 -33.29 -21.42 -4.01
CA ILE A 333 -34.30 -22.32 -3.41
C ILE A 333 -33.91 -23.79 -3.58
N VAL A 334 -33.42 -24.20 -4.75
CA VAL A 334 -32.95 -25.58 -4.99
C VAL A 334 -31.75 -25.92 -4.11
N ILE A 335 -30.79 -25.00 -3.93
CA ILE A 335 -29.63 -25.18 -3.05
C ILE A 335 -30.07 -25.31 -1.59
N ILE A 336 -31.01 -24.48 -1.11
CA ILE A 336 -31.54 -24.56 0.26
C ILE A 336 -32.23 -25.91 0.50
N ILE A 337 -33.06 -26.37 -0.44
CA ILE A 337 -33.72 -27.69 -0.35
C ILE A 337 -32.67 -28.82 -0.32
N LEU A 338 -31.63 -28.75 -1.16
CA LEU A 338 -30.57 -29.75 -1.21
C LEU A 338 -29.79 -29.82 0.13
N VAL A 339 -29.45 -28.67 0.73
CA VAL A 339 -28.80 -28.59 2.04
C VAL A 339 -29.69 -29.20 3.13
N ILE A 340 -30.98 -28.86 3.18
CA ILE A 340 -31.93 -29.41 4.16
C ILE A 340 -32.03 -30.94 4.02
N VAL A 341 -32.09 -31.47 2.80
CA VAL A 341 -32.12 -32.92 2.56
C VAL A 341 -30.81 -33.60 3.00
N LEU A 342 -29.64 -33.00 2.71
CA LEU A 342 -28.35 -33.55 3.11
C LEU A 342 -28.12 -33.52 4.62
N SER A 343 -28.54 -32.45 5.30
CA SER A 343 -28.47 -32.34 6.77
C SER A 343 -29.43 -33.29 7.52
N SER A 344 -30.41 -33.91 6.83
CA SER A 344 -31.43 -34.74 7.48
C SER A 344 -30.99 -36.17 7.85
N LYS A 345 -29.80 -36.63 7.45
CA LYS A 345 -29.28 -37.99 7.75
C LYS A 345 -28.17 -37.99 8.80
N GLY A 346 -28.57 -38.03 10.06
CA GLY A 346 -27.66 -38.02 11.20
C GLY A 346 -26.92 -39.34 11.47
N SER A 347 -25.61 -39.21 11.72
CA SER A 347 -24.77 -39.94 12.70
C SER A 347 -25.03 -41.43 13.00
N LYS A 348 -23.99 -42.25 12.80
CA LYS A 348 -23.52 -43.23 13.81
C LYS A 348 -22.10 -43.77 13.52
N ASN A 349 -21.48 -44.27 14.59
CA ASN A 349 -20.22 -45.05 14.68
C ASN A 349 -18.88 -44.31 14.48
N LYS A 350 -18.06 -44.32 15.55
CA LYS A 350 -16.59 -44.21 15.50
C LYS A 350 -15.96 -45.61 15.40
N PRO A 351 -14.90 -45.82 14.61
CA PRO A 351 -13.95 -46.92 14.80
C PRO A 351 -12.80 -46.53 15.76
N ALA A 352 -11.93 -47.49 16.10
CA ALA A 352 -10.89 -47.35 17.11
C ALA A 352 -9.53 -46.86 16.57
N VAL A 353 -8.65 -46.45 17.50
CA VAL A 353 -7.22 -46.18 17.24
C VAL A 353 -6.47 -47.48 17.01
N ASN A 354 -5.67 -47.55 15.94
CA ASN A 354 -4.69 -48.61 15.71
C ASN A 354 -3.30 -47.98 15.52
N ASN A 355 -2.27 -48.62 16.10
CA ASN A 355 -0.89 -48.15 16.03
C ASN A 355 -0.26 -48.42 14.65
N VAL A 356 0.65 -47.54 14.23
CA VAL A 356 1.62 -47.78 13.15
C VAL A 356 3.03 -47.50 13.70
N PRO A 357 4.07 -48.30 13.40
CA PRO A 357 5.35 -48.23 14.13
C PRO A 357 6.25 -47.05 13.76
N GLN A 358 7.12 -46.65 14.69
CA GLN A 358 8.25 -45.74 14.42
C GLN A 358 9.41 -46.49 13.72
N PRO A 359 10.13 -45.84 12.77
CA PRO A 359 11.46 -46.28 12.36
C PRO A 359 12.50 -46.09 13.48
N GLN A 360 13.42 -47.05 13.64
CA GLN A 360 14.52 -46.95 14.61
C GLN A 360 15.74 -46.19 14.03
N PRO A 361 16.59 -45.55 14.87
CA PRO A 361 17.81 -44.91 14.40
C PRO A 361 18.90 -45.93 14.04
N GLN A 362 19.68 -45.67 12.99
CA GLN A 362 20.91 -46.42 12.70
C GLN A 362 22.15 -45.71 13.25
N ASN A 363 23.00 -46.46 13.96
CA ASN A 363 24.24 -45.96 14.53
C ASN A 363 25.31 -45.64 13.47
N ARG A 364 26.13 -44.62 13.75
CA ARG A 364 27.46 -44.44 13.16
C ARG A 364 28.46 -44.04 14.27
N PRO A 365 29.73 -44.49 14.25
CA PRO A 365 30.65 -44.31 15.38
C PRO A 365 31.06 -42.85 15.66
N PRO A 366 31.52 -42.54 16.89
CA PRO A 366 31.90 -41.18 17.28
C PRO A 366 33.28 -40.78 16.74
N VAL A 367 33.44 -39.49 16.43
CA VAL A 367 34.73 -38.82 16.30
C VAL A 367 34.82 -37.79 17.42
N GLN A 368 35.79 -37.92 18.31
CA GLN A 368 36.03 -37.00 19.42
C GLN A 368 37.25 -36.12 19.15
N SER A 369 37.04 -34.81 19.13
CA SER A 369 38.03 -33.77 19.46
C SER A 369 37.26 -32.51 19.86
N GLN A 370 37.70 -31.80 20.89
CA GLN A 370 36.92 -30.76 21.56
C GLN A 370 37.15 -29.36 20.94
N PRO A 371 36.14 -28.47 20.93
CA PRO A 371 36.37 -27.03 20.79
C PRO A 371 37.13 -26.50 22.02
N THR A 372 38.29 -25.91 21.80
CA THR A 372 39.11 -25.32 22.87
C THR A 372 38.39 -24.12 23.49
N GLN A 373 38.38 -24.01 24.83
CA GLN A 373 38.00 -22.75 25.50
C GLN A 373 39.06 -21.67 25.24
N TYR A 374 38.87 -20.91 24.17
CA TYR A 374 39.69 -19.74 23.88
C TYR A 374 39.17 -18.54 24.69
N ARG A 375 39.94 -18.11 25.69
CA ARG A 375 39.72 -16.85 26.42
C ARG A 375 40.60 -15.76 25.78
N PRO A 376 40.06 -14.78 25.05
CA PRO A 376 40.85 -13.68 24.52
C PRO A 376 41.39 -12.80 25.66
N SER A 377 42.68 -12.47 25.61
CA SER A 377 43.23 -11.29 26.28
C SER A 377 42.86 -10.04 25.48
N GLN A 378 42.43 -8.96 26.15
CA GLN A 378 42.00 -7.71 25.49
C GLN A 378 43.07 -7.13 24.55
N PRO A 379 42.74 -6.87 23.27
CA PRO A 379 43.40 -5.88 22.43
C PRO A 379 42.73 -4.50 22.63
N ALA A 380 43.39 -3.42 22.22
CA ALA A 380 42.92 -2.06 22.45
C ALA A 380 41.74 -1.63 21.56
N GLN A 381 40.90 -0.72 22.07
CA GLN A 381 39.75 -0.15 21.38
C GLN A 381 40.17 0.60 20.10
N SER A 382 39.43 0.36 19.00
CA SER A 382 39.46 1.19 17.79
C SER A 382 38.09 1.86 17.61
N PRO A 383 37.96 3.17 17.89
CA PRO A 383 36.67 3.86 17.73
C PRO A 383 36.29 3.95 16.25
N GLY A 384 35.12 3.43 15.88
CA GLY A 384 34.58 3.50 14.52
C GLY A 384 34.12 2.16 13.91
N SER A 385 34.38 1.02 14.53
CA SER A 385 33.96 -0.27 13.96
C SER A 385 32.44 -0.52 14.13
N LYS A 386 31.71 -0.67 13.03
CA LYS A 386 30.27 -1.01 12.99
C LYS A 386 30.09 -2.53 12.99
N ALA A 387 29.33 -3.06 13.94
CA ALA A 387 28.94 -4.46 13.97
C ALA A 387 27.64 -4.66 13.19
N SER A 388 27.55 -5.72 12.38
CA SER A 388 26.38 -6.01 11.56
C SER A 388 26.11 -7.51 11.41
N LEU A 389 24.90 -7.85 10.99
CA LEU A 389 24.42 -9.18 10.66
C LEU A 389 23.98 -9.18 9.20
N SER A 390 24.69 -9.89 8.32
CA SER A 390 24.34 -10.04 6.91
C SER A 390 23.66 -11.39 6.66
N GLY A 391 22.48 -11.41 6.04
CA GLY A 391 21.89 -12.64 5.52
C GLY A 391 22.58 -13.07 4.22
N LEU A 392 22.98 -14.34 4.14
CA LEU A 392 23.67 -14.92 2.99
C LEU A 392 22.76 -15.79 2.10
N SER A 393 21.62 -16.24 2.64
CA SER A 393 20.64 -17.05 1.90
C SER A 393 19.23 -16.89 2.49
N GLY A 394 18.23 -17.30 1.70
CA GLY A 394 16.82 -17.31 2.14
C GLY A 394 16.23 -15.91 2.22
N TYR A 395 15.23 -15.74 3.09
CA TYR A 395 14.43 -14.50 3.19
C TYR A 395 15.28 -13.24 3.47
N PHE A 396 16.43 -13.38 4.13
CA PHE A 396 17.35 -12.28 4.43
C PHE A 396 18.56 -12.18 3.49
N SER A 397 18.63 -12.99 2.42
CA SER A 397 19.74 -12.98 1.46
C SER A 397 20.06 -11.57 0.96
N GLY A 398 21.31 -11.11 1.11
CA GLY A 398 21.77 -9.79 0.70
C GLY A 398 21.42 -8.64 1.65
N ASN A 399 20.49 -8.84 2.60
CA ASN A 399 20.14 -7.83 3.60
C ASN A 399 21.18 -7.79 4.73
N THR A 400 21.46 -6.59 5.25
CA THR A 400 22.35 -6.38 6.39
C THR A 400 21.68 -5.52 7.46
N VAL A 401 21.82 -5.93 8.72
CA VAL A 401 21.24 -5.29 9.90
C VAL A 401 22.37 -4.82 10.82
N GLU A 402 22.46 -3.53 11.11
CA GLU A 402 23.45 -3.01 12.06
C GLU A 402 23.07 -3.38 13.49
N LEU A 403 24.03 -3.86 14.29
CA LEU A 403 23.80 -4.32 15.65
C LEU A 403 24.10 -3.19 16.65
N GLY A 404 23.09 -2.83 17.44
CA GLY A 404 23.22 -1.89 18.55
C GLY A 404 23.78 -2.52 19.83
N LYS A 405 23.60 -1.82 20.96
CA LYS A 405 24.01 -2.29 22.30
C LYS A 405 23.09 -3.41 22.86
N GLU A 406 21.85 -3.43 22.40
CA GLU A 406 20.85 -4.42 22.80
C GLU A 406 20.86 -5.66 21.89
N PRO A 407 20.46 -6.85 22.38
CA PRO A 407 20.34 -8.04 21.55
C PRO A 407 19.27 -7.86 20.46
N VAL A 408 19.64 -8.11 19.21
CA VAL A 408 18.68 -8.30 18.11
C VAL A 408 18.01 -9.65 18.27
N VAL A 409 16.68 -9.66 18.28
CA VAL A 409 15.85 -10.86 18.37
C VAL A 409 15.40 -11.28 16.97
N ILE A 410 15.54 -12.56 16.65
CA ILE A 410 15.23 -13.15 15.34
C ILE A 410 14.11 -14.18 15.48
N GLY A 411 13.09 -14.14 14.63
CA GLY A 411 11.95 -15.07 14.68
C GLY A 411 10.72 -14.62 13.90
N ARG A 412 9.60 -15.32 14.09
CA ARG A 412 8.33 -15.10 13.37
C ARG A 412 7.35 -14.08 13.98
N ASP A 413 7.56 -13.59 15.21
CA ASP A 413 6.60 -12.69 15.88
C ASP A 413 7.08 -11.22 15.82
N PRO A 414 6.43 -10.34 15.03
CA PRO A 414 6.89 -8.96 14.80
C PRO A 414 6.83 -8.08 16.06
N ARG A 415 6.15 -8.52 17.13
CA ARG A 415 6.08 -7.81 18.42
C ARG A 415 7.25 -8.17 19.34
N MET A 416 8.09 -9.13 18.94
CA MET A 416 9.21 -9.64 19.73
C MET A 416 10.54 -9.61 18.98
N CYS A 417 10.52 -9.56 17.65
CA CYS A 417 11.68 -9.74 16.77
C CYS A 417 11.95 -8.49 15.94
N GLN A 418 13.22 -8.09 15.83
CA GLN A 418 13.67 -7.03 14.93
C GLN A 418 14.05 -7.60 13.55
N VAL A 419 14.43 -8.87 13.51
CA VAL A 419 14.65 -9.64 12.26
C VAL A 419 13.50 -10.63 12.12
N VAL A 420 12.44 -10.17 11.44
CA VAL A 420 11.15 -10.87 11.36
C VAL A 420 11.08 -11.75 10.11
N PHE A 421 10.97 -13.06 10.30
CA PHE A 421 10.60 -13.99 9.24
C PHE A 421 9.08 -13.98 9.00
N PRO A 422 8.59 -14.19 7.76
CA PRO A 422 7.16 -14.28 7.44
C PRO A 422 6.42 -15.34 8.27
N GLU A 423 5.15 -15.08 8.61
CA GLU A 423 4.37 -15.94 9.53
C GLU A 423 4.17 -17.38 9.00
N ASP A 424 4.13 -17.56 7.68
CA ASP A 424 4.04 -18.84 6.98
C ASP A 424 5.35 -19.64 6.94
N THR A 425 6.49 -19.04 7.33
CA THR A 425 7.80 -19.69 7.46
C THR A 425 7.82 -20.59 8.70
N ALA A 426 7.00 -21.63 8.67
CA ALA A 426 6.57 -22.42 9.82
C ALA A 426 7.72 -23.05 10.61
N ASP A 427 8.87 -23.30 9.97
CA ASP A 427 10.05 -23.89 10.61
C ASP A 427 10.86 -22.90 11.47
N ILE A 428 10.64 -21.58 11.34
CA ILE A 428 11.29 -20.55 12.14
C ILE A 428 10.43 -20.16 13.36
N SER A 429 10.81 -20.49 14.59
CA SER A 429 10.02 -20.15 15.80
C SER A 429 9.66 -18.65 15.94
N ARG A 430 8.49 -18.36 16.55
CA ARG A 430 8.01 -17.00 16.88
C ARG A 430 9.04 -16.12 17.58
N LYS A 431 9.84 -16.71 18.48
CA LYS A 431 11.17 -16.22 18.88
C LYS A 431 12.13 -17.38 18.63
N HIS A 432 13.15 -17.21 17.78
CA HIS A 432 14.04 -18.29 17.35
C HIS A 432 15.41 -18.19 18.03
N CYS A 433 16.07 -17.05 17.92
CA CYS A 433 17.34 -16.78 18.59
C CYS A 433 17.48 -15.30 18.95
N THR A 434 18.54 -14.98 19.68
CA THR A 434 19.02 -13.61 19.89
C THR A 434 20.48 -13.51 19.53
N LEU A 435 20.88 -12.35 18.97
CA LEU A 435 22.25 -12.01 18.64
C LEU A 435 22.61 -10.64 19.23
N LYS A 436 23.65 -10.60 20.06
CA LYS A 436 24.23 -9.35 20.59
C LYS A 436 25.67 -9.18 20.11
N TYR A 437 26.14 -7.95 19.96
CA TYR A 437 27.58 -7.65 19.88
C TYR A 437 28.08 -7.08 21.22
N ASP A 438 29.22 -7.60 21.70
CA ASP A 438 29.98 -7.04 22.80
C ASP A 438 31.19 -6.26 22.22
N ALA A 439 31.16 -4.94 22.39
CA ALA A 439 32.19 -4.04 21.88
C ALA A 439 33.49 -4.04 22.70
N ASP A 440 33.44 -4.39 23.99
CA ASP A 440 34.62 -4.43 24.86
C ASP A 440 35.42 -5.74 24.67
N SER A 441 34.72 -6.83 24.33
CA SER A 441 35.33 -8.12 24.00
C SER A 441 35.50 -8.37 22.48
N GLN A 442 34.90 -7.52 21.64
CA GLN A 442 34.83 -7.66 20.17
C GLN A 442 34.30 -9.01 19.66
N VAL A 443 33.28 -9.55 20.32
CA VAL A 443 32.62 -10.82 19.94
C VAL A 443 31.11 -10.66 19.81
N PHE A 444 30.53 -11.49 18.96
CA PHE A 444 29.07 -11.65 18.89
C PHE A 444 28.64 -12.80 19.80
N ILE A 445 27.47 -12.68 20.40
CA ILE A 445 26.89 -13.65 21.33
C ILE A 445 25.56 -14.09 20.75
N LEU A 446 25.47 -15.35 20.34
CA LEU A 446 24.30 -16.00 19.75
C LEU A 446 23.68 -16.98 20.76
N GLU A 447 22.36 -16.93 20.93
CA GLU A 447 21.64 -17.82 21.85
C GLU A 447 20.33 -18.32 21.21
N ASP A 448 20.11 -19.65 21.22
CA ASP A 448 18.86 -20.25 20.75
C ASP A 448 17.75 -20.11 21.81
N CYS A 449 16.61 -19.56 21.42
CA CYS A 449 15.49 -19.25 22.31
C CYS A 449 14.54 -20.45 22.54
N SER A 450 15.08 -21.68 22.60
CA SER A 450 14.30 -22.93 22.59
C SER A 450 13.44 -23.06 21.32
N SER A 451 14.08 -22.85 20.17
CA SER A 451 13.43 -22.90 18.87
C SER A 451 13.00 -24.33 18.50
N ALA A 452 11.93 -24.44 17.69
CA ALA A 452 11.35 -25.74 17.35
C ALA A 452 12.29 -26.59 16.50
N ASN A 453 12.98 -25.96 15.54
CA ASN A 453 13.86 -26.65 14.59
C ASN A 453 15.36 -26.41 14.86
N GLY A 454 15.74 -25.37 15.60
CA GLY A 454 17.11 -25.15 16.07
C GLY A 454 17.86 -24.05 15.32
N THR A 455 18.67 -23.31 16.07
CA THR A 455 19.81 -22.55 15.55
C THR A 455 21.02 -23.47 15.40
N TYR A 456 21.82 -23.26 14.35
CA TYR A 456 22.99 -24.08 14.02
C TYR A 456 24.19 -23.21 13.63
N LEU A 457 25.40 -23.61 14.00
CA LEU A 457 26.63 -23.06 13.42
C LEU A 457 26.81 -23.58 11.98
N ALA A 458 27.56 -22.87 11.14
CA ALA A 458 27.85 -23.31 9.76
C ALA A 458 28.67 -24.62 9.66
N SER A 459 29.18 -25.13 10.79
CA SER A 459 29.73 -26.50 10.92
C SER A 459 28.66 -27.60 10.93
N GLY A 460 27.39 -27.24 11.08
CA GLY A 460 26.29 -28.17 11.35
C GLY A 460 26.05 -28.45 12.85
N GLU A 461 26.83 -27.87 13.77
CA GLU A 461 26.58 -28.00 15.21
C GLU A 461 25.27 -27.28 15.59
N LYS A 462 24.30 -28.03 16.12
CA LYS A 462 23.08 -27.45 16.70
C LYS A 462 23.39 -26.80 18.05
N LEU A 463 22.97 -25.56 18.24
CA LEU A 463 23.13 -24.86 19.52
C LEU A 463 22.21 -25.49 20.58
N ALA A 464 22.73 -25.59 21.81
CA ALA A 464 21.89 -25.90 22.97
C ALA A 464 20.98 -24.69 23.32
N PRO A 465 19.69 -24.90 23.61
CA PRO A 465 18.78 -23.82 24.03
C PRO A 465 19.28 -23.06 25.27
N ALA A 466 19.03 -21.74 25.31
CA ALA A 466 19.37 -20.84 26.40
C ALA A 466 20.87 -20.88 26.83
N LYS A 467 21.76 -21.22 25.89
CA LYS A 467 23.21 -21.21 26.07
C LYS A 467 23.83 -20.23 25.08
N ALA A 468 24.67 -19.33 25.59
CA ALA A 468 25.48 -18.42 24.78
C ALA A 468 26.57 -19.16 23.98
N TYR A 469 26.65 -18.84 22.69
CA TYR A 469 27.72 -19.22 21.76
C TYR A 469 28.42 -17.96 21.25
N TYR A 470 29.75 -17.96 21.24
CA TYR A 470 30.56 -16.79 20.89
C TYR A 470 31.07 -16.90 19.45
N LEU A 471 30.75 -15.91 18.62
CA LEU A 471 31.14 -15.82 17.22
C LEU A 471 32.09 -14.64 16.98
N LYS A 472 33.01 -14.79 16.03
CA LYS A 472 33.94 -13.76 15.55
C LYS A 472 33.44 -13.13 14.25
N PRO A 473 33.89 -11.92 13.89
CA PRO A 473 33.63 -11.36 12.56
C PRO A 473 34.02 -12.35 11.44
N GLY A 474 33.09 -12.65 10.54
CA GLY A 474 33.21 -13.64 9.46
C GLY A 474 32.58 -15.01 9.77
N ASP A 475 32.26 -15.32 11.04
CA ASP A 475 31.58 -16.56 11.43
C ASP A 475 30.11 -16.57 10.97
N LYS A 476 29.57 -17.79 10.79
CA LYS A 476 28.29 -18.02 10.13
C LYS A 476 27.40 -18.99 10.91
N PHE A 477 26.11 -18.73 10.90
CA PHE A 477 25.08 -19.55 11.55
C PHE A 477 23.81 -19.59 10.69
N TYR A 478 22.95 -20.57 10.90
CA TYR A 478 21.65 -20.67 10.22
C TYR A 478 20.52 -21.09 11.16
N LEU A 479 19.29 -20.81 10.74
CA LEU A 479 18.07 -21.05 11.52
C LEU A 479 17.21 -22.11 10.82
N SER A 480 16.92 -23.21 11.51
CA SER A 480 16.26 -24.42 11.00
C SER A 480 17.05 -25.15 9.89
N HIS A 481 17.29 -24.50 8.76
CA HIS A 481 17.90 -25.05 7.55
C HIS A 481 18.99 -24.10 7.00
N SER A 482 19.99 -24.65 6.30
CA SER A 482 21.14 -23.89 5.78
C SER A 482 20.81 -22.92 4.63
N ASN A 483 19.56 -22.92 4.16
CA ASN A 483 19.02 -21.88 3.29
C ASN A 483 18.63 -20.59 4.05
N ASN A 484 18.68 -20.56 5.38
CA ASN A 484 18.50 -19.36 6.21
C ASN A 484 19.82 -18.98 6.89
N MET A 485 20.90 -18.84 6.10
CA MET A 485 22.26 -18.58 6.59
C MET A 485 22.50 -17.09 6.81
N PHE A 486 23.24 -16.78 7.87
CA PHE A 486 23.72 -15.44 8.20
C PHE A 486 25.22 -15.44 8.48
N GLU A 487 25.84 -14.26 8.39
CA GLU A 487 27.23 -13.96 8.70
C GLU A 487 27.29 -12.75 9.62
N VAL A 488 28.07 -12.83 10.70
CA VAL A 488 28.32 -11.67 11.58
C VAL A 488 29.54 -10.90 11.09
N ARG A 489 29.45 -9.57 10.99
CA ARG A 489 30.48 -8.72 10.37
C ARG A 489 30.85 -7.54 11.25
N LEU A 490 32.10 -7.13 11.16
CA LEU A 490 32.64 -5.96 11.84
C LEU A 490 33.35 -5.09 10.81
N GLU A 491 32.65 -4.10 10.30
CA GLU A 491 33.13 -3.14 9.32
C GLU A 491 33.90 -2.01 10.01
N ARG A 492 34.88 -1.42 9.34
CA ARG A 492 35.55 -0.19 9.80
C ARG A 492 34.89 1.00 9.09
N ALA A 493 34.46 1.99 9.87
CA ALA A 493 34.18 3.33 9.34
C ALA A 493 35.48 4.06 8.92
#